data_AF-A0A2K2D7A6-F1
#
_entry.id   AF-A0A2K2D7A6-F1
#
_cell.length_a   1.000
_cell.length_b   1.000
_cell.length_c   1.000
_cell.angle_alpha   90.00
_cell.angle_beta   90.00
_cell.angle_gamma   90.00
#
_symmetry.space_group_name_H-M   'P 1'
#
loop_
_entity.id
_entity.type
_entity.pdbx_description
1 polymer ?
#
loop_
_entity_poly.entity_id
_entity_poly.type
_entity_poly.pdbx_seq_one_letter_code
_entity_poly.pdbx_strand_id
1 'polypeptide(L)'
;MPGSANLRDCKVLEKVVKTHAEKGGLYGAICAAPAVTLAHWGMLKGLKATCYPSFMEKFTTEVIPVNSRVVVDRNAVTSQGPGTSIEFALALVEQLYGKEKMEEVAGPLYVHPQHGAEYTVEELNPVEWKCGGTPQILVPVANGSEEMEALNLIDVLRRAGANVTVASVEDKLQIVTRRHKFNLIADVMLDEAAKMKFDLIVMPGGLPGAQKFASTEKLVDLLKKQAESRKPYGAICASPAHVLEPHGLLKGKKSTAFPPMAHLLADQSHCENRVVIDGNLITSRAPGTATEFALAIVDKLFGREKAVSIAKELVFM
;
A
#
# COMPACT_ATOMS: atom_id res chain seq x y z
N MET A 1 -3.37 21.90 3.87
CA MET A 1 -3.55 20.61 4.58
C MET A 1 -4.53 20.78 5.73
N PRO A 2 -5.84 20.59 5.50
CA PRO A 2 -6.84 20.73 6.56
C PRO A 2 -6.69 19.65 7.64
N GLY A 3 -6.28 18.41 7.32
CA GLY A 3 -6.21 17.30 8.27
C GLY A 3 -5.42 17.60 9.56
N SER A 4 -4.11 17.81 9.47
CA SER A 4 -3.27 18.08 10.65
C SER A 4 -3.63 19.39 11.37
N ALA A 5 -4.11 20.40 10.65
CA ALA A 5 -4.57 21.65 11.26
C ALA A 5 -5.86 21.42 12.07
N ASN A 6 -6.82 20.67 11.54
CA ASN A 6 -8.05 20.30 12.25
C ASN A 6 -7.74 19.48 13.51
N LEU A 7 -6.77 18.56 13.45
CA LEU A 7 -6.33 17.81 14.63
C LEU A 7 -5.69 18.75 15.67
N ARG A 8 -4.78 19.65 15.25
CA ARG A 8 -4.13 20.65 16.11
C ARG A 8 -5.14 21.52 16.85
N ASP A 9 -6.18 21.96 16.15
CA ASP A 9 -7.17 22.91 16.68
C ASP A 9 -8.25 22.22 17.53
N CYS A 10 -8.27 20.89 17.58
CA CYS A 10 -9.20 20.11 18.41
C CYS A 10 -8.76 20.09 19.88
N LYS A 11 -9.34 20.99 20.69
CA LYS A 11 -9.04 21.12 22.13
C LYS A 11 -9.35 19.88 22.97
N VAL A 12 -10.37 19.12 22.57
CA VAL A 12 -10.70 17.84 23.23
C VAL A 12 -9.57 16.85 23.01
N LEU A 13 -9.09 16.70 21.77
CA LEU A 13 -7.99 15.81 21.44
C LEU A 13 -6.69 16.24 22.14
N GLU A 14 -6.36 17.54 22.11
CA GLU A 14 -5.19 18.10 22.81
C GLU A 14 -5.20 17.68 24.30
N LYS A 15 -6.33 17.86 24.99
CA LYS A 15 -6.47 17.50 26.40
C LYS A 15 -6.30 16.01 26.63
N VAL A 16 -6.90 15.17 25.79
CA VAL A 16 -6.81 13.69 25.90
C VAL A 16 -5.36 13.24 25.75
N VAL A 17 -4.65 13.73 24.73
CA VAL A 17 -3.27 13.32 24.45
C VAL A 17 -2.32 13.81 25.55
N LYS A 18 -2.46 15.06 26.02
CA LYS A 18 -1.65 15.58 27.14
C LYS A 18 -1.85 14.76 28.42
N THR A 19 -3.11 14.51 28.79
CA THR A 19 -3.44 13.70 29.97
C THR A 19 -2.89 12.27 29.86
N HIS A 20 -2.92 11.68 28.66
CA HIS A 20 -2.35 10.36 28.41
C HIS A 20 -0.82 10.35 28.57
N ALA A 21 -0.13 11.35 28.00
CA ALA A 21 1.32 11.48 28.08
C ALA A 21 1.82 11.76 29.51
N GLU A 22 1.11 12.59 30.29
CA GLU A 22 1.41 12.86 31.71
C GLU A 22 1.38 11.61 32.58
N LYS A 23 0.57 10.61 32.20
CA LYS A 23 0.50 9.30 32.86
C LYS A 23 1.56 8.32 32.36
N GLY A 24 2.51 8.77 31.54
CA GLY A 24 3.54 7.92 30.94
C GLY A 24 3.06 7.12 29.73
N GLY A 25 1.90 7.44 29.16
CA GLY A 25 1.38 6.78 27.97
C GLY A 25 2.18 7.10 26.70
N LEU A 26 2.23 6.14 25.78
CA LEU A 26 2.84 6.32 24.46
C LEU A 26 1.97 7.20 23.57
N TYR A 27 2.60 8.08 22.81
CA TYR A 27 1.91 8.88 21.81
C TYR A 27 2.79 9.02 20.57
N GLY A 28 2.15 9.25 19.43
CA GLY A 28 2.89 9.41 18.21
C GLY A 28 2.14 10.13 17.11
N ALA A 29 2.90 10.57 16.12
CA ALA A 29 2.37 11.26 14.95
C ALA A 29 3.25 10.97 13.73
N ILE A 30 2.66 11.05 12.55
CA ILE A 30 3.34 10.79 11.28
C ILE A 30 3.05 11.93 10.29
N CYS A 31 3.91 12.07 9.29
CA CYS A 31 3.77 13.07 8.24
C CYS A 31 3.88 14.49 8.82
N ALA A 32 2.93 15.37 8.54
CA ALA A 32 2.97 16.75 9.03
C ALA A 32 2.57 16.89 10.50
N ALA A 33 1.88 15.89 11.08
CA ALA A 33 1.31 15.99 12.42
C ALA A 33 2.35 16.17 13.56
N PRO A 34 3.57 15.60 13.54
CA PRO A 34 4.56 15.91 14.56
C PRO A 34 4.88 17.40 14.65
N ALA A 35 5.14 18.07 13.52
CA ALA A 35 5.47 19.50 13.50
C ALA A 35 4.24 20.41 13.64
N VAL A 36 3.10 20.04 13.06
CA VAL A 36 1.89 20.88 13.04
C VAL A 36 1.05 20.73 14.31
N THR A 37 1.02 19.53 14.89
CA THR A 37 0.12 19.18 16.00
C THR A 37 0.90 19.00 17.30
N LEU A 38 1.78 18.00 17.40
CA LEU A 38 2.44 17.67 18.67
C LEU A 38 3.41 18.76 19.13
N ALA A 39 4.22 19.31 18.22
CA ALA A 39 5.12 20.42 18.54
C ALA A 39 4.33 21.68 18.96
N HIS A 40 3.22 21.98 18.28
CA HIS A 40 2.35 23.11 18.63
C HIS A 40 1.77 22.97 20.05
N TRP A 41 1.42 21.75 20.46
CA TRP A 41 0.95 21.49 21.83
C TRP A 41 2.06 21.47 22.89
N GLY A 42 3.32 21.68 22.50
CA GLY A 42 4.49 21.63 23.38
C GLY A 42 4.93 20.21 23.74
N MET A 43 4.37 19.19 23.10
CA MET A 43 4.59 17.79 23.50
C MET A 43 5.95 17.24 23.07
N LEU A 44 6.62 17.88 22.12
CA LEU A 44 7.94 17.47 21.62
C LEU A 44 9.10 18.28 22.22
N LYS A 45 8.84 19.12 23.22
CA LYS A 45 9.84 19.98 23.85
C LYS A 45 10.96 19.15 24.51
N GLY A 46 12.19 19.37 24.07
CA GLY A 46 13.40 18.68 24.49
C GLY A 46 13.55 17.28 23.94
N LEU A 47 12.68 16.84 23.01
CA LEU A 47 12.72 15.50 22.42
C LEU A 47 13.31 15.53 21.01
N LYS A 48 13.94 14.42 20.62
CA LYS A 48 14.25 14.10 19.24
C LYS A 48 12.97 13.75 18.50
N ALA A 49 12.75 14.36 17.34
CA ALA A 49 11.59 14.08 16.52
C ALA A 49 11.89 14.21 15.03
N THR A 50 11.12 13.50 14.23
CA THR A 50 11.06 13.63 12.77
C THR A 50 9.66 14.03 12.34
N CYS A 51 9.51 14.50 11.11
CA CYS A 51 8.23 14.76 10.47
C CYS A 51 8.41 14.73 8.95
N TYR A 52 7.36 15.03 8.21
CA TYR A 52 7.46 15.18 6.76
C TYR A 52 8.60 16.13 6.37
N PRO A 53 9.48 15.78 5.41
CA PRO A 53 10.71 16.56 5.15
C PRO A 53 10.48 18.07 4.98
N SER A 54 9.45 18.47 4.22
CA SER A 54 9.12 19.88 4.01
C SER A 54 8.52 20.59 5.24
N PHE A 55 8.33 19.90 6.36
CA PHE A 55 7.83 20.43 7.63
C PHE A 55 8.91 20.46 8.72
N MET A 56 10.11 19.94 8.46
CA MET A 56 11.19 19.89 9.45
C MET A 56 11.58 21.28 9.96
N GLU A 57 11.58 22.28 9.07
CA GLU A 57 11.86 23.68 9.42
C GLU A 57 10.77 24.33 10.30
N LYS A 58 9.60 23.70 10.43
CA LYS A 58 8.51 24.19 11.32
C LYS A 58 8.67 23.75 12.75
N PHE A 59 9.62 22.87 13.05
CA PHE A 59 9.97 22.60 14.44
C PHE A 59 10.55 23.85 15.10
N THR A 60 10.06 24.16 16.30
CA THR A 60 10.62 25.21 17.14
C THR A 60 12.02 24.82 17.61
N THR A 61 12.83 25.78 18.05
CA THR A 61 14.17 25.55 18.63
C THR A 61 14.18 24.61 19.84
N GLU A 62 13.03 24.36 20.44
CA GLU A 62 12.85 23.45 21.57
C GLU A 62 12.73 21.97 21.16
N VAL A 63 12.58 21.65 19.88
CA VAL A 63 12.56 20.26 19.37
C VAL A 63 13.90 19.95 18.73
N ILE A 64 14.43 18.74 18.90
CA ILE A 64 15.68 18.30 18.26
C ILE A 64 15.31 17.58 16.95
N PRO A 65 15.38 18.23 15.77
CA PRO A 65 15.02 17.60 14.52
C PRO A 65 16.01 16.49 14.16
N VAL A 66 15.49 15.32 13.79
CA VAL A 66 16.29 14.20 13.31
C VAL A 66 15.76 13.77 11.95
N ASN A 67 16.63 13.77 10.93
CA ASN A 67 16.29 13.27 9.61
C ASN A 67 16.39 11.73 9.57
N SER A 68 15.39 11.08 10.16
CA SER A 68 15.20 9.63 10.16
C SER A 68 13.75 9.31 9.82
N ARG A 69 13.51 8.17 9.19
CA ARG A 69 12.17 7.70 8.77
C ARG A 69 11.21 7.53 9.93
N VAL A 70 11.72 7.00 11.04
CA VAL A 70 11.05 6.89 12.34
C VAL A 70 12.01 7.32 13.45
N VAL A 71 11.49 8.02 14.44
CA VAL A 71 12.23 8.44 15.64
C VAL A 71 11.40 8.08 16.86
N VAL A 72 12.00 7.29 17.75
CA VAL A 72 11.48 7.02 19.09
C VAL A 72 12.35 7.78 20.10
N ASP A 73 11.73 8.65 20.90
CA ASP A 73 12.39 9.30 22.03
C ASP A 73 11.45 9.31 23.24
N ARG A 74 11.84 8.56 24.28
CA ARG A 74 11.01 8.26 25.45
C ARG A 74 9.66 7.69 24.99
N ASN A 75 8.57 8.39 25.29
CA ASN A 75 7.21 7.95 24.98
C ASN A 75 6.67 8.49 23.64
N ALA A 76 7.46 9.31 22.94
CA ALA A 76 7.08 9.91 21.67
C ALA A 76 7.61 9.07 20.50
N VAL A 77 6.72 8.68 19.58
CA VAL A 77 7.10 8.05 18.32
C VAL A 77 6.69 8.98 17.17
N THR A 78 7.63 9.37 16.33
CA THR A 78 7.38 10.26 15.18
C THR A 78 7.89 9.65 13.89
N SER A 79 7.25 9.98 12.76
CA SER A 79 7.60 9.39 11.46
C SER A 79 7.36 10.33 10.28
N GLN A 80 8.11 10.15 9.18
CA GLN A 80 8.20 11.14 8.10
C GLN A 80 7.02 11.17 7.12
N GLY A 81 6.46 10.04 6.69
CA GLY A 81 5.48 10.10 5.60
C GLY A 81 4.71 8.80 5.36
N PRO A 82 3.86 8.76 4.32
CA PRO A 82 3.08 7.56 4.01
C PRO A 82 3.94 6.30 3.80
N GLY A 83 5.09 6.44 3.15
CA GLY A 83 6.06 5.38 2.87
C GLY A 83 6.75 4.83 4.12
N THR A 84 6.66 5.51 5.27
CA THR A 84 7.20 5.07 6.57
C THR A 84 6.12 4.55 7.52
N SER A 85 4.87 4.41 7.04
CA SER A 85 3.72 4.06 7.90
C SER A 85 3.81 2.67 8.53
N ILE A 86 4.32 1.66 7.82
CA ILE A 86 4.53 0.31 8.37
C ILE A 86 5.62 0.36 9.45
N GLU A 87 6.74 1.04 9.18
CA GLU A 87 7.82 1.20 10.17
C GLU A 87 7.33 1.93 11.42
N PHE A 88 6.52 2.98 11.25
CA PHE A 88 5.90 3.71 12.35
C PHE A 88 5.01 2.81 13.21
N ALA A 89 4.17 2.00 12.57
CA ALA A 89 3.31 1.05 13.27
C ALA A 89 4.11 -0.02 14.00
N LEU A 90 5.16 -0.58 13.37
CA LEU A 90 6.03 -1.58 13.99
C LEU A 90 6.83 -1.02 15.18
N ALA A 91 7.30 0.23 15.09
CA ALA A 91 7.94 0.90 16.22
C ALA A 91 6.96 1.04 17.41
N LEU A 92 5.69 1.36 17.15
CA LEU A 92 4.66 1.39 18.20
C LEU A 92 4.38 -0.01 18.77
N VAL A 93 4.33 -1.05 17.95
CA VAL A 93 4.16 -2.44 18.40
C VAL A 93 5.32 -2.85 19.30
N GLU A 94 6.56 -2.53 18.94
CA GLU A 94 7.74 -2.81 19.76
C GLU A 94 7.67 -2.10 21.11
N GLN A 95 7.27 -0.82 21.14
CA GLN A 95 7.14 -0.07 22.39
C GLN A 95 6.01 -0.61 23.29
N LEU A 96 4.92 -1.12 22.70
CA LEU A 96 3.75 -1.63 23.43
C LEU A 96 3.91 -3.08 23.90
N TYR A 97 4.53 -3.93 23.09
CA TYR A 97 4.51 -5.38 23.26
C TYR A 97 5.90 -6.03 23.23
N GLY A 98 6.96 -5.26 23.00
CA GLY A 98 8.32 -5.75 22.89
C GLY A 98 8.70 -6.22 21.48
N LYS A 99 10.00 -6.42 21.29
CA LYS A 99 10.63 -6.72 20.01
C LYS A 99 10.13 -8.03 19.37
N GLU A 100 9.93 -9.07 20.17
CA GLU A 100 9.45 -10.38 19.67
C GLU A 100 8.08 -10.24 18.99
N LYS A 101 7.15 -9.49 19.60
CA LYS A 101 5.83 -9.26 19.01
C LYS A 101 5.92 -8.40 17.74
N MET A 102 6.82 -7.43 17.71
CA MET A 102 7.08 -6.64 16.50
C MET A 102 7.56 -7.54 15.36
N GLU A 103 8.51 -8.43 15.61
CA GLU A 103 9.03 -9.38 14.60
C GLU A 103 7.94 -10.36 14.11
N GLU A 104 7.09 -10.85 15.01
CA GLU A 104 5.92 -11.67 14.66
C GLU A 104 4.94 -10.94 13.74
N VAL A 105 4.66 -9.65 14.02
CA VAL A 105 3.77 -8.82 13.19
C VAL A 105 4.43 -8.47 11.85
N ALA A 106 5.73 -8.16 11.84
CA ALA A 106 6.48 -7.74 10.66
C ALA A 106 6.71 -8.88 9.66
N GLY A 107 6.95 -10.10 10.14
CA GLY A 107 7.31 -11.25 9.30
C GLY A 107 6.35 -11.47 8.12
N PRO A 108 5.03 -11.64 8.35
CA PRO A 108 4.06 -11.85 7.29
C PRO A 108 3.82 -10.63 6.38
N LEU A 109 4.34 -9.46 6.71
CA LEU A 109 4.22 -8.26 5.87
C LEU A 109 5.26 -8.23 4.76
N TYR A 110 6.43 -8.88 4.93
CA TYR A 110 7.55 -8.84 3.98
C TYR A 110 7.99 -7.41 3.64
N VAL A 111 8.06 -6.56 4.66
CA VAL A 111 8.52 -5.16 4.56
C VAL A 111 9.96 -5.14 4.02
N HIS A 112 10.30 -4.13 3.22
CA HIS A 112 11.63 -4.01 2.63
C HIS A 112 12.69 -3.80 3.73
N PRO A 113 13.80 -4.56 3.78
CA PRO A 113 14.79 -4.41 4.85
C PRO A 113 15.68 -3.16 4.69
N GLN A 114 15.88 -2.67 3.47
CA GLN A 114 16.73 -1.52 3.15
C GLN A 114 15.89 -0.31 2.72
N HIS A 115 15.34 0.39 3.69
CA HIS A 115 14.47 1.54 3.42
C HIS A 115 15.25 2.73 2.82
N GLY A 116 14.69 3.41 1.83
CA GLY A 116 15.36 4.51 1.10
C GLY A 116 16.27 4.06 -0.07
N ALA A 117 16.41 2.74 -0.29
CA ALA A 117 17.01 2.22 -1.51
C ALA A 117 16.01 2.24 -2.68
N GLU A 118 16.50 2.19 -3.92
CA GLU A 118 15.61 1.96 -5.06
C GLU A 118 14.91 0.61 -4.92
N TYR A 119 13.59 0.59 -5.16
CA TYR A 119 12.84 -0.65 -5.23
C TYR A 119 13.22 -1.44 -6.48
N THR A 120 13.25 -2.77 -6.36
CA THR A 120 13.63 -3.66 -7.45
C THR A 120 12.41 -4.29 -8.11
N VAL A 121 12.43 -4.34 -9.44
CA VAL A 121 11.42 -4.99 -10.26
C VAL A 121 12.13 -5.98 -11.16
N GLU A 122 11.72 -7.24 -11.12
CA GLU A 122 12.18 -8.25 -12.07
C GLU A 122 11.34 -8.15 -13.34
N GLU A 123 11.90 -7.57 -14.41
CA GLU A 123 11.20 -7.45 -15.69
C GLU A 123 11.73 -8.46 -16.73
N LEU A 124 10.80 -9.28 -17.21
CA LEU A 124 11.01 -10.35 -18.17
C LEU A 124 10.14 -10.11 -19.39
N ASN A 125 10.62 -10.52 -20.57
CA ASN A 125 9.91 -10.35 -21.84
C ASN A 125 9.36 -8.93 -22.01
N PRO A 126 10.20 -7.88 -21.95
CA PRO A 126 9.74 -6.49 -21.84
C PRO A 126 8.86 -6.10 -23.03
N VAL A 127 7.70 -5.54 -22.72
CA VAL A 127 6.78 -4.95 -23.70
C VAL A 127 6.35 -3.56 -23.23
N GLU A 128 6.04 -2.71 -24.20
CA GLU A 128 5.49 -1.38 -23.93
C GLU A 128 4.01 -1.48 -23.54
N TRP A 129 3.63 -0.84 -22.43
CA TRP A 129 2.23 -0.76 -22.00
C TRP A 129 1.61 0.51 -22.59
N LYS A 130 0.79 0.35 -23.64
CA LYS A 130 0.22 1.48 -24.36
C LYS A 130 -1.15 1.86 -23.82
N CYS A 131 -1.34 3.14 -23.52
CA CYS A 131 -2.65 3.75 -23.22
C CYS A 131 -2.91 4.90 -24.20
N GLY A 132 -4.13 4.98 -24.75
CA GLY A 132 -4.51 6.02 -25.72
C GLY A 132 -4.79 7.40 -25.10
N GLY A 133 -4.58 7.54 -23.79
CA GLY A 133 -4.89 8.72 -22.98
C GLY A 133 -4.63 8.41 -21.51
N THR A 134 -5.36 9.08 -20.61
CA THR A 134 -5.30 8.79 -19.16
C THR A 134 -5.59 7.31 -18.91
N PRO A 135 -4.68 6.55 -18.26
CA PRO A 135 -4.90 5.13 -18.00
C PRO A 135 -6.18 4.86 -17.22
N GLN A 136 -7.02 3.96 -17.72
CA GLN A 136 -8.21 3.48 -17.02
C GLN A 136 -7.88 2.17 -16.31
N ILE A 137 -7.98 2.14 -14.98
CA ILE A 137 -7.54 1.00 -14.16
C ILE A 137 -8.71 0.45 -13.35
N LEU A 138 -8.92 -0.86 -13.40
CA LEU A 138 -9.87 -1.57 -12.54
C LEU A 138 -9.14 -2.19 -11.35
N VAL A 139 -9.60 -1.85 -10.15
CA VAL A 139 -9.20 -2.51 -8.89
C VAL A 139 -10.45 -3.16 -8.28
N PRO A 140 -10.68 -4.47 -8.45
CA PRO A 140 -11.79 -5.14 -7.81
C PRO A 140 -11.51 -5.33 -6.31
N VAL A 141 -12.56 -5.24 -5.50
CA VAL A 141 -12.51 -5.42 -4.04
C VAL A 141 -13.63 -6.36 -3.59
N ALA A 142 -13.33 -7.18 -2.58
CA ALA A 142 -14.23 -8.17 -2.01
C ALA A 142 -14.17 -8.11 -0.48
N ASN A 143 -15.15 -8.73 0.18
CA ASN A 143 -15.02 -9.01 1.61
C ASN A 143 -13.77 -9.88 1.83
N GLY A 144 -12.92 -9.46 2.77
CA GLY A 144 -11.66 -10.13 3.04
C GLY A 144 -10.52 -9.80 2.07
N SER A 145 -10.68 -8.80 1.18
CA SER A 145 -9.52 -8.18 0.52
C SER A 145 -8.55 -7.60 1.55
N GLU A 146 -7.26 -7.59 1.22
CA GLU A 146 -6.23 -6.99 2.06
C GLU A 146 -6.23 -5.45 1.91
N GLU A 147 -6.45 -4.74 3.01
CA GLU A 147 -6.64 -3.29 3.02
C GLU A 147 -5.43 -2.48 2.57
N MET A 148 -4.22 -2.83 3.01
CA MET A 148 -3.00 -2.11 2.65
C MET A 148 -2.69 -2.29 1.17
N GLU A 149 -2.87 -3.49 0.63
CA GLU A 149 -2.66 -3.78 -0.78
C GLU A 149 -3.63 -2.99 -1.67
N ALA A 150 -4.93 -3.02 -1.33
CA ALA A 150 -5.95 -2.29 -2.07
C ALA A 150 -5.73 -0.77 -2.00
N LEU A 151 -5.52 -0.22 -0.80
CA LEU A 151 -5.37 1.23 -0.61
C LEU A 151 -4.07 1.77 -1.22
N ASN A 152 -2.95 1.04 -1.14
CA ASN A 152 -1.71 1.47 -1.81
C ASN A 152 -1.87 1.50 -3.33
N LEU A 153 -2.49 0.48 -3.92
CA LEU A 153 -2.79 0.48 -5.36
C LEU A 153 -3.62 1.70 -5.74
N ILE A 154 -4.73 1.92 -5.03
CA ILE A 154 -5.65 3.02 -5.32
C ILE A 154 -4.98 4.38 -5.18
N ASP A 155 -4.28 4.64 -4.06
CA ASP A 155 -3.66 5.93 -3.76
C ASP A 155 -2.53 6.26 -4.75
N VAL A 156 -1.57 5.34 -4.93
CA VAL A 156 -0.40 5.59 -5.76
C VAL A 156 -0.78 5.78 -7.24
N LEU A 157 -1.71 4.97 -7.75
CA LEU A 157 -2.16 5.10 -9.14
C LEU A 157 -2.97 6.38 -9.37
N ARG A 158 -3.80 6.81 -8.39
CA ARG A 158 -4.50 8.10 -8.47
C ARG A 158 -3.52 9.29 -8.39
N ARG A 159 -2.47 9.22 -7.56
CA ARG A 159 -1.38 10.23 -7.52
C ARG A 159 -0.63 10.34 -8.85
N ALA A 160 -0.51 9.22 -9.58
CA ALA A 160 0.07 9.22 -10.91
C ALA A 160 -0.80 9.92 -11.97
N GLY A 161 -2.10 10.08 -11.67
CA GLY A 161 -3.09 10.66 -12.57
C GLY A 161 -3.93 9.63 -13.31
N ALA A 162 -3.91 8.35 -12.91
CA ALA A 162 -4.76 7.32 -13.48
C ALA A 162 -6.22 7.46 -13.02
N ASN A 163 -7.16 7.05 -13.88
CA ASN A 163 -8.55 6.88 -13.50
C ASN A 163 -8.74 5.48 -12.91
N VAL A 164 -8.67 5.40 -11.58
CA VAL A 164 -8.86 4.15 -10.86
C VAL A 164 -10.33 3.96 -10.50
N THR A 165 -10.96 2.94 -11.07
CA THR A 165 -12.30 2.46 -10.74
C THR A 165 -12.19 1.33 -9.73
N VAL A 166 -12.68 1.57 -8.51
CA VAL A 166 -12.77 0.55 -7.47
C VAL A 166 -14.12 -0.15 -7.59
N ALA A 167 -14.12 -1.45 -7.88
CA ALA A 167 -15.35 -2.20 -8.13
C ALA A 167 -15.59 -3.28 -7.07
N SER A 168 -16.74 -3.22 -6.39
CA SER A 168 -17.14 -4.30 -5.48
C SER A 168 -17.60 -5.52 -6.27
N VAL A 169 -17.06 -6.69 -5.95
CA VAL A 169 -17.54 -7.99 -6.49
C VAL A 169 -18.63 -8.62 -5.62
N GLU A 170 -19.06 -7.91 -4.57
CA GLU A 170 -20.15 -8.32 -3.70
C GLU A 170 -21.51 -7.85 -4.25
N ASP A 171 -22.56 -7.94 -3.43
CA ASP A 171 -23.90 -7.43 -3.70
C ASP A 171 -24.08 -5.95 -3.29
N LYS A 172 -23.08 -5.36 -2.62
CA LYS A 172 -23.07 -3.97 -2.15
C LYS A 172 -21.73 -3.29 -2.41
N LEU A 173 -21.74 -1.96 -2.47
CA LEU A 173 -20.53 -1.14 -2.62
C LEU A 173 -19.60 -1.23 -1.40
N GLN A 174 -20.16 -1.37 -0.20
CA GLN A 174 -19.37 -1.44 1.03
C GLN A 174 -18.87 -2.87 1.28
N ILE A 175 -17.55 -3.05 1.27
CA ILE A 175 -16.88 -4.30 1.65
C ILE A 175 -16.21 -4.19 3.01
N VAL A 176 -15.99 -5.33 3.66
CA VAL A 176 -15.28 -5.45 4.94
C VAL A 176 -13.95 -6.15 4.69
N THR A 177 -12.82 -5.48 4.95
CA THR A 177 -11.48 -6.04 4.69
C THR A 177 -11.07 -7.10 5.73
N ARG A 178 -9.96 -7.80 5.44
CA ARG A 178 -9.55 -9.04 6.14
C ARG A 178 -9.32 -8.90 7.65
N ARG A 179 -8.33 -8.10 8.07
CA ARG A 179 -7.77 -8.21 9.43
C ARG A 179 -8.46 -7.31 10.44
N HIS A 180 -9.02 -6.18 10.00
CA HIS A 180 -9.53 -5.16 10.92
C HIS A 180 -10.95 -4.70 10.65
N LYS A 181 -11.68 -5.43 9.80
CA LYS A 181 -13.06 -5.10 9.41
C LYS A 181 -13.19 -3.65 8.93
N PHE A 182 -12.15 -3.14 8.25
CA PHE A 182 -12.19 -1.81 7.69
C PHE A 182 -13.29 -1.76 6.63
N ASN A 183 -14.16 -0.76 6.73
CA ASN A 183 -15.22 -0.55 5.75
C ASN A 183 -14.64 0.27 4.60
N LEU A 184 -14.50 -0.35 3.43
CA LEU A 184 -14.16 0.33 2.19
C LEU A 184 -15.42 0.41 1.34
N ILE A 185 -15.71 1.61 0.83
CA ILE A 185 -16.83 1.84 -0.10
C ILE A 185 -16.24 1.91 -1.50
N ALA A 186 -16.60 0.93 -2.34
CA ALA A 186 -16.23 0.91 -3.75
C ALA A 186 -16.95 2.02 -4.53
N ASP A 187 -16.38 2.41 -5.67
CA ASP A 187 -16.96 3.43 -6.55
C ASP A 187 -18.20 2.88 -7.27
N VAL A 188 -18.13 1.63 -7.73
CA VAL A 188 -19.17 0.95 -8.51
C VAL A 188 -19.29 -0.54 -8.16
N MET A 189 -20.37 -1.16 -8.60
CA MET A 189 -20.50 -2.62 -8.62
C MET A 189 -19.72 -3.21 -9.81
N LEU A 190 -19.26 -4.46 -9.70
CA LEU A 190 -18.58 -5.17 -10.80
C LEU A 190 -19.43 -5.19 -12.08
N ASP A 191 -20.75 -5.27 -11.95
CA ASP A 191 -21.69 -5.27 -13.08
C ASP A 191 -21.62 -4.01 -13.92
N GLU A 192 -21.38 -2.86 -13.29
CA GLU A 192 -21.19 -1.60 -14.00
C GLU A 192 -19.78 -1.50 -14.57
N ALA A 193 -18.76 -1.91 -13.79
CA ALA A 193 -17.38 -1.94 -14.26
C ALA A 193 -17.21 -2.84 -15.50
N ALA A 194 -17.93 -3.96 -15.59
CA ALA A 194 -17.89 -4.88 -16.73
C ALA A 194 -18.34 -4.26 -18.07
N LYS A 195 -19.04 -3.12 -18.02
CA LYS A 195 -19.47 -2.36 -19.22
C LYS A 195 -18.41 -1.34 -19.67
N MET A 196 -17.36 -1.14 -18.88
CA MET A 196 -16.29 -0.18 -19.13
C MET A 196 -15.09 -0.82 -19.84
N LYS A 197 -14.16 0.01 -20.32
CA LYS A 197 -12.89 -0.44 -20.90
C LYS A 197 -11.75 -0.04 -19.98
N PHE A 198 -10.87 -1.00 -19.69
CA PHE A 198 -9.69 -0.77 -18.87
C PHE A 198 -8.41 -1.05 -19.66
N ASP A 199 -7.36 -0.31 -19.30
CA ASP A 199 -6.00 -0.52 -19.76
C ASP A 199 -5.26 -1.48 -18.82
N LEU A 200 -5.64 -1.52 -17.54
CA LEU A 200 -5.11 -2.44 -16.54
C LEU A 200 -6.23 -2.98 -15.65
N ILE A 201 -6.20 -4.29 -15.37
CA ILE A 201 -6.97 -4.91 -14.28
C ILE A 201 -5.98 -5.46 -13.26
N VAL A 202 -6.00 -4.94 -12.03
CA VAL A 202 -5.05 -5.33 -10.99
C VAL A 202 -5.75 -5.61 -9.66
N MET A 203 -5.46 -6.77 -9.05
CA MET A 203 -6.21 -7.26 -7.90
C MET A 203 -5.36 -7.27 -6.62
N PRO A 204 -5.89 -6.79 -5.48
CA PRO A 204 -5.30 -7.07 -4.18
C PRO A 204 -5.43 -8.57 -3.85
N GLY A 205 -4.70 -9.02 -2.83
CA GLY A 205 -4.88 -10.32 -2.21
C GLY A 205 -5.86 -10.30 -1.05
N GLY A 206 -5.49 -11.02 0.01
CA GLY A 206 -6.34 -11.25 1.17
C GLY A 206 -7.26 -12.46 1.00
N LEU A 207 -7.52 -13.17 2.09
CA LEU A 207 -8.50 -14.26 2.15
C LEU A 207 -9.58 -13.91 3.18
N PRO A 208 -10.87 -14.11 2.87
CA PRO A 208 -11.42 -14.80 1.68
C PRO A 208 -11.51 -13.99 0.37
N GLY A 209 -11.02 -12.74 0.32
CA GLY A 209 -11.20 -11.87 -0.86
C GLY A 209 -10.74 -12.48 -2.19
N ALA A 210 -9.54 -13.07 -2.24
CA ALA A 210 -9.03 -13.73 -3.43
C ALA A 210 -9.86 -14.97 -3.85
N GLN A 211 -10.46 -15.69 -2.90
CA GLN A 211 -11.38 -16.80 -3.21
C GLN A 211 -12.69 -16.27 -3.83
N LYS A 212 -13.17 -15.13 -3.34
CA LYS A 212 -14.32 -14.46 -3.93
C LYS A 212 -14.02 -13.99 -5.35
N PHE A 213 -12.84 -13.43 -5.61
CA PHE A 213 -12.41 -13.10 -6.98
C PHE A 213 -12.38 -14.33 -7.88
N ALA A 214 -11.78 -15.43 -7.42
CA ALA A 214 -11.65 -16.67 -8.18
C ALA A 214 -13.00 -17.30 -8.54
N SER A 215 -14.00 -17.19 -7.66
CA SER A 215 -15.36 -17.71 -7.89
C SER A 215 -16.29 -16.75 -8.62
N THR A 216 -15.85 -15.53 -8.91
CA THR A 216 -16.66 -14.54 -9.63
C THR A 216 -16.37 -14.64 -11.13
N GLU A 217 -17.15 -15.45 -11.84
CA GLU A 217 -16.99 -15.73 -13.28
C GLU A 217 -16.82 -14.46 -14.12
N LYS A 218 -17.62 -13.43 -13.84
CA LYS A 218 -17.57 -12.15 -14.55
C LYS A 218 -16.20 -11.47 -14.45
N LEU A 219 -15.55 -11.51 -13.28
CA LEU A 219 -14.20 -10.96 -13.10
C LEU A 219 -13.16 -11.81 -13.82
N VAL A 220 -13.27 -13.14 -13.72
CA VAL A 220 -12.39 -14.08 -14.43
C VAL A 220 -12.46 -13.86 -15.95
N ASP A 221 -13.66 -13.67 -16.50
CA ASP A 221 -13.85 -13.41 -17.92
C ASP A 221 -13.23 -12.07 -18.36
N LEU A 222 -13.32 -11.03 -17.52
CA LEU A 222 -12.64 -9.77 -17.78
C LEU A 222 -11.11 -9.94 -17.81
N LEU A 223 -10.54 -10.72 -16.87
CA LEU A 223 -9.11 -11.01 -16.83
C LEU A 223 -8.64 -11.81 -18.05
N LYS A 224 -9.40 -12.84 -18.46
CA LYS A 224 -9.10 -13.62 -19.67
C LYS A 224 -9.11 -12.75 -20.92
N LYS A 225 -10.14 -11.90 -21.09
CA LYS A 225 -10.21 -10.93 -22.20
C LYS A 225 -9.03 -9.96 -22.18
N GLN A 226 -8.62 -9.49 -20.99
CA GLN A 226 -7.47 -8.61 -20.82
C GLN A 226 -6.17 -9.30 -21.29
N ALA A 227 -5.95 -10.54 -20.85
CA ALA A 227 -4.79 -11.34 -21.21
C ALA A 227 -4.75 -11.69 -22.71
N GLU A 228 -5.87 -12.13 -23.29
CA GLU A 228 -6.02 -12.43 -24.72
C GLU A 228 -5.77 -11.21 -25.61
N SER A 229 -6.22 -10.03 -25.15
CA SER A 229 -5.98 -8.75 -25.82
C SER A 229 -4.56 -8.20 -25.61
N ARG A 230 -3.68 -8.97 -24.94
CA ARG A 230 -2.31 -8.57 -24.55
C ARG A 230 -2.25 -7.27 -23.75
N LYS A 231 -3.34 -6.91 -23.08
CA LYS A 231 -3.37 -5.74 -22.21
C LYS A 231 -2.80 -6.09 -20.83
N PRO A 232 -2.25 -5.10 -20.10
CA PRO A 232 -1.78 -5.29 -18.75
C PRO A 232 -2.83 -5.88 -17.80
N TYR A 233 -2.43 -6.84 -16.98
CA TYR A 233 -3.19 -7.36 -15.85
C TYR A 233 -2.25 -7.85 -14.75
N GLY A 234 -2.75 -7.97 -13.53
CA GLY A 234 -1.90 -8.39 -12.44
C GLY A 234 -2.59 -8.66 -11.13
N ALA A 235 -1.82 -9.17 -10.17
CA ALA A 235 -2.32 -9.48 -8.85
C ALA A 235 -1.20 -9.51 -7.81
N ILE A 236 -1.54 -9.23 -6.55
CA ILE A 236 -0.61 -9.29 -5.42
C ILE A 236 -1.06 -10.35 -4.40
N CYS A 237 -0.11 -10.89 -3.65
CA CYS A 237 -0.35 -11.73 -2.47
C CYS A 237 -1.07 -13.05 -2.79
N ALA A 238 -2.27 -13.26 -2.28
CA ALA A 238 -3.00 -14.52 -2.47
C ALA A 238 -3.56 -14.65 -3.90
N SER A 239 -3.81 -13.53 -4.58
CA SER A 239 -4.54 -13.51 -5.85
C SER A 239 -3.79 -14.13 -7.04
N PRO A 240 -2.46 -14.04 -7.18
CA PRO A 240 -1.73 -14.84 -8.17
C PRO A 240 -2.03 -16.35 -8.06
N ALA A 241 -1.91 -16.93 -6.86
CA ALA A 241 -2.10 -18.36 -6.63
C ALA A 241 -3.57 -18.79 -6.65
N HIS A 242 -4.50 -17.95 -6.16
CA HIS A 242 -5.92 -18.30 -6.07
C HIS A 242 -6.74 -17.92 -7.29
N VAL A 243 -6.35 -16.87 -8.02
CA VAL A 243 -7.12 -16.35 -9.15
C VAL A 243 -6.40 -16.61 -10.46
N LEU A 244 -5.12 -16.21 -10.59
CA LEU A 244 -4.45 -16.26 -11.88
C LEU A 244 -4.02 -17.69 -12.27
N GLU A 245 -3.36 -18.42 -11.37
CA GLU A 245 -2.89 -19.79 -11.62
C GLU A 245 -4.03 -20.75 -12.02
N PRO A 246 -5.13 -20.88 -11.23
CA PRO A 246 -6.15 -21.90 -11.51
C PRO A 246 -6.95 -21.61 -12.78
N HIS A 247 -6.96 -20.36 -13.25
CA HIS A 247 -7.64 -19.94 -14.47
C HIS A 247 -6.72 -19.89 -15.70
N GLY A 248 -5.49 -20.41 -15.58
CA GLY A 248 -4.53 -20.53 -16.68
C GLY A 248 -3.92 -19.19 -17.13
N LEU A 249 -4.10 -18.13 -16.35
CA LEU A 249 -3.58 -16.79 -16.67
C LEU A 249 -2.06 -16.72 -16.46
N LEU A 250 -1.45 -17.65 -15.71
CA LEU A 250 0.00 -17.71 -15.51
C LEU A 250 0.72 -18.67 -16.47
N LYS A 251 0.02 -19.29 -17.42
CA LYS A 251 0.60 -20.30 -18.31
C LYS A 251 1.73 -19.71 -19.15
N GLY A 252 2.95 -20.24 -18.97
CA GLY A 252 4.14 -19.79 -19.69
C GLY A 252 4.66 -18.42 -19.25
N LYS A 253 4.22 -17.93 -18.09
CA LYS A 253 4.63 -16.65 -17.50
C LYS A 253 5.40 -16.87 -16.21
N LYS A 254 6.36 -16.01 -15.94
CA LYS A 254 7.02 -15.91 -14.64
C LYS A 254 6.21 -15.01 -13.72
N SER A 255 6.10 -15.40 -12.46
CA SER A 255 5.29 -14.69 -11.48
C SER A 255 5.81 -14.91 -10.07
N THR A 256 5.26 -14.12 -9.14
CA THR A 256 5.45 -14.26 -7.71
C THR A 256 4.09 -14.22 -7.00
N ALA A 257 4.05 -14.64 -5.74
CA ALA A 257 2.83 -14.68 -4.93
C ALA A 257 3.17 -14.51 -3.44
N PHE A 258 2.14 -14.56 -2.60
CA PHE A 258 2.33 -14.65 -1.15
C PHE A 258 3.19 -15.86 -0.82
N PRO A 259 4.31 -15.71 -0.09
CA PRO A 259 5.29 -16.79 0.00
C PRO A 259 4.75 -18.11 0.59
N PRO A 260 3.86 -18.11 1.61
CA PRO A 260 3.17 -19.32 2.05
C PRO A 260 2.31 -20.02 0.98
N MET A 261 1.98 -19.33 -0.11
CA MET A 261 1.21 -19.84 -1.26
C MET A 261 2.05 -20.04 -2.52
N ALA A 262 3.36 -19.74 -2.48
CA ALA A 262 4.25 -19.91 -3.64
C ALA A 262 4.25 -21.35 -4.18
N HIS A 263 4.08 -22.34 -3.31
CA HIS A 263 3.99 -23.76 -3.66
C HIS A 263 2.77 -24.11 -4.54
N LEU A 264 1.77 -23.23 -4.62
CA LEU A 264 0.59 -23.41 -5.47
C LEU A 264 0.83 -22.97 -6.92
N LEU A 265 1.92 -22.23 -7.18
CA LEU A 265 2.29 -21.83 -8.53
C LEU A 265 2.97 -22.99 -9.26
N ALA A 266 2.62 -23.19 -10.53
CA ALA A 266 3.22 -24.24 -11.35
C ALA A 266 4.70 -23.94 -11.65
N ASP A 267 5.06 -22.66 -11.80
CA ASP A 267 6.42 -22.18 -11.96
C ASP A 267 6.84 -21.32 -10.76
N GLN A 268 7.76 -21.85 -9.96
CA GLN A 268 8.22 -21.21 -8.73
C GLN A 268 9.53 -20.44 -8.90
N SER A 269 10.05 -20.33 -10.13
CA SER A 269 11.41 -19.82 -10.38
C SER A 269 11.63 -18.35 -9.97
N HIS A 270 10.57 -17.57 -9.79
CA HIS A 270 10.65 -16.13 -9.45
C HIS A 270 9.80 -15.76 -8.21
N CYS A 271 9.40 -16.74 -7.40
CA CYS A 271 8.57 -16.52 -6.19
C CYS A 271 9.26 -15.68 -5.10
N GLU A 272 10.59 -15.54 -5.16
CA GLU A 272 11.35 -14.73 -4.21
C GLU A 272 11.45 -13.26 -4.62
N ASN A 273 11.18 -12.93 -5.88
CA ASN A 273 11.19 -11.55 -6.36
C ASN A 273 9.99 -10.77 -5.78
N ARG A 274 10.24 -9.55 -5.32
CA ARG A 274 9.25 -8.69 -4.66
C ARG A 274 8.14 -8.22 -5.60
N VAL A 275 8.54 -7.88 -6.83
CA VAL A 275 7.67 -7.56 -7.96
C VAL A 275 8.23 -8.25 -9.20
N VAL A 276 7.36 -8.92 -9.96
CA VAL A 276 7.70 -9.57 -11.23
C VAL A 276 6.80 -9.02 -12.32
N ILE A 277 7.39 -8.55 -13.41
CA ILE A 277 6.71 -8.22 -14.66
C ILE A 277 7.15 -9.25 -15.71
N ASP A 278 6.19 -9.90 -16.36
CA ASP A 278 6.45 -10.76 -17.54
C ASP A 278 5.54 -10.32 -18.69
N GLY A 279 6.08 -9.47 -19.56
CA GLY A 279 5.32 -8.82 -20.63
C GLY A 279 4.17 -7.97 -20.09
N ASN A 280 2.93 -8.45 -20.27
CA ASN A 280 1.71 -7.76 -19.81
C ASN A 280 1.20 -8.27 -18.45
N LEU A 281 1.86 -9.24 -17.82
CA LEU A 281 1.53 -9.70 -16.47
C LEU A 281 2.40 -8.94 -15.46
N ILE A 282 1.80 -8.49 -14.35
CA ILE A 282 2.53 -8.03 -13.17
C ILE A 282 2.06 -8.74 -11.90
N THR A 283 2.99 -9.20 -11.06
CA THR A 283 2.67 -9.85 -9.78
C THR A 283 3.57 -9.37 -8.64
N SER A 284 3.08 -9.53 -7.40
CA SER A 284 3.81 -9.13 -6.20
C SER A 284 3.44 -9.99 -4.98
N ARG A 285 4.20 -9.89 -3.88
CA ARG A 285 4.24 -10.89 -2.80
C ARG A 285 3.27 -10.64 -1.66
N ALA A 286 3.20 -9.45 -1.08
CA ALA A 286 2.60 -9.24 0.24
C ALA A 286 2.28 -7.76 0.51
N PRO A 287 1.65 -7.41 1.65
CA PRO A 287 1.37 -6.01 1.96
C PRO A 287 2.59 -5.09 1.96
N GLY A 288 3.73 -5.56 2.45
CA GLY A 288 5.00 -4.82 2.47
C GLY A 288 5.66 -4.63 1.10
N THR A 289 5.14 -5.24 0.03
CA THR A 289 5.54 -4.99 -1.37
C THR A 289 4.51 -4.16 -2.14
N ALA A 290 3.38 -3.77 -1.52
CA ALA A 290 2.28 -3.13 -2.23
C ALA A 290 2.63 -1.77 -2.84
N THR A 291 3.44 -0.95 -2.15
CA THR A 291 3.91 0.34 -2.68
C THR A 291 4.85 0.12 -3.88
N GLU A 292 5.77 -0.84 -3.80
CA GLU A 292 6.67 -1.21 -4.91
C GLU A 292 5.89 -1.70 -6.12
N PHE A 293 4.89 -2.55 -5.89
CA PHE A 293 3.99 -3.05 -6.92
C PHE A 293 3.25 -1.91 -7.63
N ALA A 294 2.68 -0.96 -6.88
CA ALA A 294 2.00 0.18 -7.45
C ALA A 294 2.96 1.13 -8.19
N LEU A 295 4.16 1.38 -7.65
CA LEU A 295 5.18 2.20 -8.31
C LEU A 295 5.73 1.56 -9.60
N ALA A 296 5.84 0.23 -9.65
CA ALA A 296 6.19 -0.49 -10.87
C ALA A 296 5.13 -0.31 -11.97
N ILE A 297 3.84 -0.31 -11.60
CA ILE A 297 2.75 0.00 -12.54
C ILE A 297 2.86 1.45 -13.03
N VAL A 298 3.14 2.40 -12.13
CA VAL A 298 3.35 3.80 -12.51
C VAL A 298 4.52 3.93 -13.49
N ASP A 299 5.62 3.22 -13.25
CA ASP A 299 6.78 3.21 -14.15
C ASP A 299 6.38 2.76 -15.56
N LYS A 300 5.64 1.64 -15.66
CA LYS A 300 5.18 1.12 -16.96
C LYS A 300 4.20 2.02 -17.70
N LEU A 301 3.33 2.74 -16.98
CA LEU A 301 2.23 3.53 -17.58
C LEU A 301 2.55 5.02 -17.77
N PHE A 302 3.42 5.57 -16.92
CA PHE A 302 3.72 7.01 -16.85
C PHE A 302 5.23 7.32 -16.93
N GLY A 303 6.09 6.30 -16.87
CA GLY A 303 7.54 6.42 -16.95
C GLY A 303 8.23 6.57 -15.58
N ARG A 304 9.51 6.18 -15.56
CA ARG A 304 10.38 6.16 -14.38
C ARG A 304 10.41 7.47 -13.60
N GLU A 305 10.48 8.60 -14.30
CA GLU A 305 10.52 9.92 -13.67
C GLU A 305 9.29 10.17 -12.78
N LYS A 306 8.09 9.85 -13.29
CA LYS A 306 6.85 10.00 -12.54
C LYS A 306 6.81 9.06 -11.34
N ALA A 307 7.25 7.81 -11.51
CA ALA A 307 7.31 6.84 -10.41
C ALA A 307 8.25 7.31 -9.30
N VAL A 308 9.47 7.77 -9.64
CA VAL A 308 10.44 8.32 -8.66
C VAL A 308 9.90 9.57 -7.97
N SER A 309 9.22 10.46 -8.69
CA SER A 309 8.58 11.64 -8.10
C SER A 309 7.55 11.27 -7.03
N ILE A 310 6.69 10.29 -7.31
CA ILE A 310 5.69 9.82 -6.34
C ILE A 310 6.37 9.11 -5.16
N ALA A 311 7.37 8.27 -5.42
CA ALA A 311 8.11 7.59 -4.37
C ALA A 311 8.73 8.58 -3.36
N LYS A 312 9.31 9.68 -3.85
CA LYS A 312 9.84 10.77 -3.00
C LYS A 312 8.73 11.50 -2.25
N GLU A 313 7.60 11.80 -2.91
CA GLU A 313 6.45 12.45 -2.26
C GLU A 313 5.93 11.61 -1.07
N LEU A 314 5.90 10.29 -1.24
CA LEU A 314 5.50 9.35 -0.20
C LEU A 314 6.55 9.18 0.90
N VAL A 315 7.78 9.68 0.72
CA VAL A 315 8.94 9.35 1.56
C VAL A 315 9.21 7.84 1.54
N PHE A 316 8.98 7.21 0.40
CA PHE A 316 9.30 5.81 0.16
C PHE A 316 10.78 5.65 -0.26
N MET A 317 11.28 6.62 -1.04
CA MET A 317 12.68 6.79 -1.44
C MET A 317 13.24 8.12 -0.93
#